data_AF-A0A154PLN2-F1
#
_entry.id   AF-A0A154PLN2-F1
#
_cell.length_a   1.000
_cell.length_b   1.000
_cell.length_c   1.000
_cell.angle_alpha   90.00
_cell.angle_beta   90.00
_cell.angle_gamma   90.00
#
_symmetry.space_group_name_H-M   'P 1'
#
loop_
_entity.id
_entity.type
_entity.pdbx_description
1 polymer ?
#
loop_
_entity_poly.entity_id
_entity_poly.type
_entity_poly.pdbx_seq_one_letter_code
_entity_poly.pdbx_strand_id
1 'polypeptide(L)'
;EFIATKFPDRIISHNSAVNWPPRLCDLTPLDYFSWGYVKDQVYANNPQSIEVLKTNIRRVIGEIKPQLWKNVIENFDKRIDVYKRGPGGHLSDTLFDS
;
A
#
# COMPACT_ATOMS: atom_id res chain seq x y z
N GLU A 1 15.61 9.72 17.54
CA GLU A 1 15.00 10.90 18.21
C GLU A 1 14.46 11.96 17.27
N PHE A 2 15.19 12.41 16.24
CA PHE A 2 14.77 13.53 15.36
C PHE A 2 13.37 13.39 14.72
N ILE A 3 13.00 12.20 14.24
CA ILE A 3 11.71 11.96 13.56
C ILE A 3 10.53 12.13 14.53
N ALA A 4 10.64 11.58 15.75
CA ALA A 4 9.62 11.67 16.79
C ALA A 4 9.30 13.12 17.18
N THR A 5 10.34 13.96 17.27
CA THR A 5 10.19 15.39 17.56
C THR A 5 9.55 16.17 16.42
N LYS A 6 9.81 15.78 15.15
CA LYS A 6 9.30 16.48 13.96
C LYS A 6 7.86 16.10 13.61
N PHE A 7 7.43 14.89 13.94
CA PHE A 7 6.12 14.34 13.56
C PHE A 7 5.43 13.66 14.76
N PRO A 8 5.11 14.42 15.82
CA PRO A 8 4.38 13.87 16.96
C PRO A 8 3.05 13.27 16.50
N ASP A 9 2.72 12.08 17.00
CA ASP A 9 1.48 11.32 16.73
C ASP A 9 1.21 10.98 15.26
N ARG A 10 2.15 11.24 14.36
CA ARG A 10 2.05 10.95 12.91
C ARG A 10 3.01 9.87 12.46
N ILE A 11 3.68 9.23 13.41
CA ILE A 11 4.61 8.15 13.14
C ILE A 11 3.88 6.83 13.38
N ILE A 12 3.89 6.02 12.33
CA ILE A 12 3.39 4.66 12.34
C ILE A 12 4.64 3.77 12.26
N SER A 13 5.06 3.23 13.40
CA SER A 13 6.21 2.33 13.49
C SER A 13 6.07 1.35 14.66
N HIS A 14 6.86 0.27 14.63
CA HIS A 14 7.01 -0.63 15.76
C HIS A 14 7.45 0.17 17.00
N ASN A 15 6.70 0.04 18.11
CA ASN A 15 6.88 0.80 19.37
C ASN A 15 6.67 2.34 19.29
N SER A 16 5.89 2.84 18.32
CA SER A 16 5.45 4.26 18.30
C SER A 16 4.04 4.45 18.89
N ALA A 17 3.61 5.71 19.01
CA ALA A 17 2.28 6.09 19.52
C ALA A 17 1.14 5.37 18.79
N VAL A 18 1.29 5.14 17.48
CA VAL A 18 0.43 4.23 16.72
C VAL A 18 1.19 2.92 16.54
N ASN A 19 0.93 1.96 17.42
CA ASN A 19 1.62 0.68 17.41
C ASN A 19 1.20 -0.13 16.19
N TRP A 20 2.01 -0.07 15.13
CA TRP A 20 1.80 -0.85 13.91
C TRP A 20 2.43 -2.23 14.09
N PRO A 21 1.68 -3.32 13.84
CA PRO A 21 2.23 -4.65 14.00
C PRO A 21 3.35 -4.90 12.97
N PRO A 22 4.39 -5.67 13.35
CA PRO A 22 5.62 -5.85 12.58
C PRO A 22 5.46 -6.54 11.21
N ARG A 23 4.24 -6.88 10.78
CA ARG A 23 3.90 -7.48 9.48
C ARG A 23 2.75 -6.77 8.74
N LEU A 24 2.35 -5.57 9.17
CA LEU A 24 1.30 -4.80 8.47
C LEU A 24 1.89 -3.77 7.50
N CYS A 25 3.21 -3.68 7.30
CA CYS A 25 3.78 -2.81 6.25
C CYS A 25 3.26 -3.16 4.85
N ASP A 26 2.83 -4.41 4.65
CA ASP A 26 2.22 -4.89 3.40
C ASP A 26 0.72 -4.64 3.32
N LEU A 27 0.13 -3.94 4.31
CA LEU A 27 -1.32 -3.72 4.33
C LEU A 27 -1.75 -2.37 3.82
N THR A 28 -0.90 -1.35 3.70
CA THR A 28 -1.35 -0.10 3.09
C THR A 28 -1.91 -0.42 1.70
N PRO A 29 -3.18 -0.09 1.41
CA PRO A 29 -3.82 -0.46 0.15
C PRO A 29 -3.02 0.05 -1.06
N LEU A 30 -2.29 1.15 -0.85
CA LEU A 30 -1.34 1.73 -1.77
C LEU A 30 -0.10 0.86 -1.97
N ASP A 31 0.56 0.41 -0.90
CA ASP A 31 1.81 -0.35 -1.03
C ASP A 31 1.56 -1.79 -1.55
N TYR A 32 0.42 -2.41 -1.22
CA TYR A 32 0.05 -3.74 -1.70
C TYR A 32 -0.43 -3.77 -3.15
N PHE A 33 -1.38 -2.90 -3.50
CA PHE A 33 -2.02 -2.95 -4.83
C PHE A 33 -1.36 -1.98 -5.80
N SER A 34 -1.06 -0.75 -5.35
CA SER A 34 -0.72 0.32 -6.27
C SER A 34 0.73 0.20 -6.76
N TRP A 35 1.68 -0.23 -5.95
CA TRP A 35 3.08 -0.19 -6.39
C TRP A 35 3.38 -1.17 -7.53
N GLY A 36 2.93 -2.43 -7.42
CA GLY A 36 3.11 -3.43 -8.49
C GLY A 36 2.35 -3.04 -9.77
N TYR A 37 1.05 -2.82 -9.64
CA TYR A 37 0.18 -2.49 -10.77
C TYR A 37 0.60 -1.19 -11.47
N VAL A 38 0.82 -0.11 -10.72
CA VAL A 38 1.19 1.19 -11.31
C VAL A 38 2.57 1.09 -11.95
N LYS A 39 3.54 0.40 -11.31
CA LYS A 39 4.87 0.22 -11.87
C LYS A 39 4.82 -0.52 -13.21
N ASP A 40 4.09 -1.63 -13.29
CA ASP A 40 3.98 -2.39 -14.54
C ASP A 40 3.41 -1.53 -15.68
N GLN A 41 2.37 -0.74 -15.40
CA GLN A 41 1.76 0.15 -16.39
C GLN A 41 2.63 1.37 -16.75
N VAL A 42 3.39 1.90 -15.78
CA VAL A 42 4.29 3.04 -15.98
C VAL A 42 5.50 2.65 -16.82
N TYR A 43 5.99 1.41 -16.67
CA TYR A 43 7.17 0.90 -17.38
C TYR A 43 6.83 0.06 -18.62
N ALA A 44 5.56 -0.18 -18.94
CA ALA A 44 5.12 -1.01 -20.06
C ALA A 44 5.71 -0.61 -21.42
N ASN A 45 5.99 0.68 -21.64
CA ASN A 45 6.60 1.20 -22.86
C ASN A 45 8.11 1.46 -22.75
N ASN A 46 8.77 0.94 -21.71
CA ASN A 46 10.20 1.10 -21.43
C ASN A 46 10.71 2.56 -21.57
N PRO A 47 10.21 3.48 -20.72
CA PRO A 47 10.51 4.91 -20.85
C PRO A 47 12.01 5.19 -20.67
N GLN A 48 12.59 5.93 -21.62
CA GLN A 48 14.03 6.26 -21.64
C GLN A 48 14.36 7.65 -21.05
N SER A 49 13.36 8.37 -20.54
CA SER A 49 13.54 9.70 -19.95
C SER A 49 12.61 9.93 -18.76
N ILE A 50 13.02 10.84 -17.88
CA ILE A 50 12.26 11.22 -16.68
C ILE A 50 10.92 11.86 -17.07
N GLU A 51 10.89 12.58 -18.18
CA GLU A 51 9.74 13.30 -18.72
C GLU A 51 8.66 12.32 -19.19
N VAL A 52 9.05 11.26 -19.89
CA VAL A 52 8.15 10.18 -20.29
C VAL A 52 7.68 9.43 -19.05
N LEU A 53 8.56 9.14 -18.09
CA LEU A 53 8.19 8.49 -16.84
C LEU A 53 7.15 9.30 -16.06
N LYS A 54 7.36 10.61 -15.89
CA LYS A 54 6.42 11.54 -15.25
C LYS A 54 5.07 11.60 -15.99
N THR A 55 5.09 11.52 -17.32
CA THR A 55 3.88 11.52 -18.13
C THR A 55 3.11 10.22 -17.95
N ASN A 56 3.80 9.08 -17.98
CA ASN A 56 3.22 7.76 -17.74
C ASN A 56 2.60 7.67 -16.35
N ILE A 57 3.28 8.16 -15.30
CA ILE A 57 2.73 8.17 -13.94
C ILE A 57 1.41 8.96 -13.90
N ARG A 58 1.38 10.18 -14.45
CA ARG A 58 0.15 10.99 -14.46
C ARG A 58 -0.98 10.32 -15.24
N ARG A 59 -0.66 9.71 -16.38
CA ARG A 59 -1.61 8.97 -17.22
C ARG A 59 -2.19 7.78 -16.45
N VAL A 60 -1.33 6.90 -15.94
CA VAL A 60 -1.74 5.68 -15.24
C VAL A 60 -2.57 6.03 -14.01
N ILE A 61 -2.16 7.01 -13.20
CA ILE A 61 -2.93 7.47 -12.04
C ILE A 61 -4.30 8.04 -12.46
N GLY A 62 -4.36 8.79 -13.56
CA GLY A 62 -5.61 9.32 -14.10
C GLY A 62 -6.55 8.26 -14.68
N GLU A 63 -6.01 7.14 -15.16
CA GLU A 63 -6.78 6.00 -15.69
C GLU A 63 -7.32 5.08 -14.58
N ILE A 64 -6.82 5.19 -13.34
CA ILE A 64 -7.33 4.40 -12.21
C ILE A 64 -8.79 4.80 -11.94
N LYS A 65 -9.70 3.89 -12.24
CA LYS A 65 -11.12 4.07 -12.01
C LYS A 65 -11.42 4.15 -10.50
N PRO A 66 -12.38 5.00 -10.06
CA PRO A 66 -12.83 5.05 -8.66
C PRO A 66 -13.24 3.69 -8.09
N GLN A 67 -13.79 2.81 -8.93
CA GLN A 67 -14.16 1.45 -8.52
C GLN A 67 -12.94 0.61 -8.09
N LEU A 68 -11.78 0.81 -8.72
CA LEU A 68 -10.56 0.12 -8.35
C LEU A 68 -10.10 0.54 -6.95
N TRP A 69 -10.16 1.85 -6.65
CA TRP A 69 -9.89 2.37 -5.31
C TRP A 69 -10.83 1.81 -4.27
N LYS A 70 -12.13 1.68 -4.59
CA LYS A 70 -13.11 1.08 -3.69
C LYS A 70 -12.77 -0.38 -3.37
N ASN A 71 -12.46 -1.18 -4.39
CA ASN A 71 -12.07 -2.58 -4.21
C ASN A 71 -10.80 -2.73 -3.37
N VAL A 72 -9.84 -1.82 -3.56
CA VAL A 72 -8.57 -1.78 -2.82
C VAL A 72 -8.81 -1.48 -1.33
N ILE A 73 -9.68 -0.53 -1.01
CA ILE A 73 -10.08 -0.20 0.37
C ILE A 73 -10.87 -1.36 1.00
N GLU A 74 -11.83 -1.95 0.27
CA GLU A 74 -12.61 -3.08 0.76
C GLU A 74 -11.72 -4.31 1.07
N ASN A 75 -10.72 -4.58 0.22
CA ASN A 75 -9.76 -5.66 0.46
C ASN A 75 -8.87 -5.37 1.68
N PHE A 76 -8.51 -4.12 1.91
CA PHE A 76 -7.78 -3.71 3.10
C PHE A 76 -8.61 -3.91 4.38
N ASP A 77 -9.88 -3.49 4.38
CA ASP A 77 -10.78 -3.66 5.52
C ASP A 77 -10.95 -5.15 5.88
N LYS A 78 -11.12 -6.00 4.86
CA LYS A 78 -11.16 -7.47 5.05
C LYS A 78 -9.88 -8.00 5.68
N ARG A 79 -8.70 -7.53 5.25
CA ARG A 79 -7.41 -7.97 5.79
C ARG A 79 -7.19 -7.53 7.22
N ILE A 80 -7.60 -6.30 7.57
CA ILE A 80 -7.60 -5.84 8.96
C ILE A 80 -8.51 -6.71 9.82
N ASP A 81 -9.70 -7.06 9.32
CA ASP A 81 -10.64 -7.91 10.03
C ASP A 81 -10.08 -9.33 10.27
N VAL A 82 -9.42 -9.93 9.27
CA VAL A 82 -8.70 -11.21 9.42
C VAL A 82 -7.58 -11.10 10.45
N TYR A 83 -6.76 -10.05 10.39
CA TYR A 83 -5.70 -9.80 11.38
C TYR A 83 -6.25 -9.72 12.82
N LYS A 84 -7.39 -9.04 13.01
CA LYS A 84 -8.05 -8.90 14.32
C LYS A 84 -8.61 -10.22 14.87
N ARG A 85 -8.98 -11.16 14.00
CA ARG A 85 -9.60 -12.44 14.38
C ARG A 85 -8.59 -13.59 14.58
N GLY A 86 -7.39 -13.48 14.03
CA GLY A 86 -6.35 -14.50 14.15
C GLY A 86 -5.68 -14.52 15.53
N PRO A 87 -5.36 -15.70 16.10
CA PRO A 87 -4.62 -15.79 17.36
C PRO A 87 -3.20 -15.22 17.15
N GLY A 88 -2.94 -14.04 17.71
CA GLY A 88 -1.61 -13.41 17.68
C GLY A 88 -1.29 -12.55 16.44
N GLY A 89 -2.28 -12.11 15.66
CA GLY A 89 -2.04 -11.15 14.58
C GLY A 89 -1.19 -11.69 13.43
N HIS A 90 -1.39 -12.96 13.07
CA HIS A 90 -0.74 -13.58 11.91
C HIS A 90 -1.70 -13.55 10.71
N LEU A 91 -1.28 -12.90 9.62
CA LEU A 91 -1.93 -13.06 8.31
C LEU A 91 -1.42 -14.38 7.74
N SER A 92 -2.29 -15.38 7.60
CA SER A 92 -1.96 -16.63 6.93
C SER A 92 -1.79 -16.39 5.42
N ASP A 93 -0.76 -16.98 4.81
CA ASP A 93 -0.42 -16.91 3.38
C ASP A 93 -1.50 -17.47 2.42
N THR A 94 -2.65 -17.91 2.93
CA THR A 94 -3.70 -18.57 2.14
C THR A 94 -4.57 -17.61 1.30
N LEU A 95 -4.14 -16.37 1.10
CA LEU A 95 -4.87 -15.32 0.35
C LEU A 95 -4.09 -14.82 -0.88
N PHE A 96 -3.26 -15.68 -1.46
CA PHE A 96 -2.48 -15.43 -2.67
C PHE A 96 -2.88 -16.29 -3.86
N ASP A 97 -4.13 -16.74 -3.96
CA ASP A 97 -4.65 -17.24 -5.23
C ASP A 97 -5.53 -16.19 -5.90
N SER A 98 -4.99 -15.74 -7.04
CA SER A 98 -5.48 -14.91 -8.14
C SER A 98 -6.99 -14.78 -8.32
#